data_AF-A0A176S5S2-F1
#
_entry.id   AF-A0A176S5S2-F1
#
_cell.length_a   1.000
_cell.length_b   1.000
_cell.length_c   1.000
_cell.angle_alpha   90.00
_cell.angle_beta   90.00
_cell.angle_gamma   90.00
#
_symmetry.space_group_name_H-M   'P 1'
#
loop_
_entity.id
_entity.type
_entity.pdbx_description
1 polymer ?
#
loop_
_entity_poly.entity_id
_entity_poly.type
_entity_poly.pdbx_seq_one_letter_code
_entity_poly.pdbx_strand_id
1 'polypeptide(L)'
;MNKLKTSTSTLMLIFGIILPLLTLGIELTTAMCADTFFDPIPTFVHVLLVGAVPLANLWIWKAVSQGDATHLSKLGLANGFALGIAGFYTLIFLPLLPLGAIGIIIYGLGFLVMAPLFSLLTAFTCYRHLKMQRRKVPGVRWGFALALLILVALGLPMGITQLGLHMAAEDSSETNGIRLLRAVGNRDLMLEACYKRPSLN
;
A
#
# COMPACT_ATOMS: atom_id res chain seq x y z
N MET A 1 -16.54 18.71 -21.33
CA MET A 1 -16.11 17.86 -20.19
C MET A 1 -17.18 17.88 -19.11
N ASN A 2 -17.64 16.73 -18.63
CA ASN A 2 -18.44 16.71 -17.39
C ASN A 2 -17.50 16.94 -16.20
N LYS A 3 -17.57 18.14 -15.62
CA LYS A 3 -16.87 18.47 -14.38
C LYS A 3 -17.39 17.60 -13.23
N LEU A 4 -16.52 17.30 -12.27
CA LEU A 4 -16.92 16.64 -11.03
C LEU A 4 -18.00 17.49 -10.33
N LYS A 5 -19.04 16.84 -9.81
CA LYS A 5 -19.99 17.50 -8.91
C LYS A 5 -19.21 17.99 -7.69
N THR A 6 -19.49 19.21 -7.23
CA THR A 6 -18.74 19.86 -6.14
C THR A 6 -18.61 18.96 -4.90
N SER A 7 -19.69 18.28 -4.50
CA SER A 7 -19.67 17.35 -3.37
C SER A 7 -18.74 16.16 -3.56
N THR A 8 -18.71 15.55 -4.76
CA THR A 8 -17.82 14.42 -5.07
C THR A 8 -16.36 14.86 -5.06
N SER A 9 -16.07 16.04 -5.60
CA SER A 9 -14.73 16.62 -5.60
C SER A 9 -14.20 16.85 -4.19
N THR A 10 -15.02 17.41 -3.30
CA THR A 10 -14.64 17.64 -1.90
C THR A 10 -14.39 16.32 -1.16
N LEU A 11 -15.23 15.31 -1.36
CA LEU A 11 -15.04 14.00 -0.75
C LEU A 11 -13.73 13.33 -1.21
N MET A 12 -13.39 13.42 -2.49
CA MET A 12 -12.11 12.90 -3.01
C MET A 12 -10.90 13.57 -2.37
N LEU A 13 -10.95 14.90 -2.16
CA LEU A 13 -9.88 15.64 -1.48
C LEU A 13 -9.72 15.19 -0.03
N ILE A 14 -10.83 15.12 0.71
CA ILE A 14 -10.79 14.78 2.14
C ILE A 14 -10.35 13.33 2.32
N PHE A 15 -11.06 12.39 1.69
CA PHE A 15 -10.89 10.96 1.96
C PHE A 15 -9.80 10.29 1.12
N GLY A 16 -9.50 10.79 -0.07
CA GLY A 16 -8.51 10.19 -0.96
C GLY A 16 -7.12 10.81 -0.90
N ILE A 17 -6.97 11.96 -0.24
CA ILE A 17 -5.73 12.75 -0.23
C ILE A 17 -5.39 13.21 1.20
N ILE A 18 -6.24 14.03 1.84
CA ILE A 18 -5.95 14.61 3.16
C ILE A 18 -5.89 13.53 4.23
N LEU A 19 -6.93 12.71 4.34
CA LEU A 19 -7.00 11.65 5.34
C LEU A 19 -5.84 10.65 5.23
N PRO A 20 -5.50 10.09 4.05
CA PRO A 20 -4.35 9.19 3.91
C PRO A 20 -3.00 9.85 4.25
N LEU A 21 -2.81 11.13 3.92
CA LEU A 21 -1.60 11.85 4.30
C LEU A 21 -1.52 12.08 5.82
N LEU A 22 -2.64 12.41 6.46
CA LEU A 22 -2.72 12.53 7.91
C LEU A 22 -2.45 11.19 8.59
N THR A 23 -3.08 10.11 8.12
CA THR A 23 -2.85 8.76 8.62
C THR A 23 -1.38 8.36 8.51
N LEU A 24 -0.75 8.63 7.36
CA LEU A 24 0.68 8.35 7.17
C LEU A 24 1.54 9.18 8.14
N GLY A 25 1.22 10.46 8.34
CA GLY A 25 1.93 11.32 9.29
C GLY A 25 1.78 10.86 10.76
N ILE A 26 0.57 10.43 11.15
CA ILE A 26 0.33 9.88 12.49
C ILE A 26 1.10 8.57 12.66
N GLU A 27 1.06 7.67 11.68
CA GLU A 27 1.78 6.39 11.75
C GLU A 27 3.30 6.61 11.89
N LEU A 28 3.88 7.56 11.15
CA LEU A 28 5.31 7.89 11.23
C LEU A 28 5.75 8.46 12.58
N THR A 29 4.82 9.02 13.36
CA THR A 29 5.12 9.66 14.65
C THR A 29 4.77 8.78 15.84
N THR A 30 3.76 7.92 15.69
CA THR A 30 3.20 7.12 16.79
C THR A 30 3.45 5.62 16.64
N ALA A 31 3.84 5.13 15.46
CA ALA A 31 3.97 3.70 15.17
C ALA A 31 2.76 2.85 15.61
N MET A 32 1.58 3.45 15.62
CA MET A 32 0.40 2.90 16.30
C MET A 32 -0.09 1.60 15.64
N CYS A 33 0.03 1.46 14.31
CA CYS A 33 -0.29 0.18 13.67
C CYS A 33 0.75 -0.89 14.03
N ALA A 34 2.04 -0.55 13.98
CA ALA A 34 3.14 -1.46 14.28
C ALA A 34 3.11 -1.99 15.72
N ASP A 35 2.76 -1.15 16.70
CA ASP A 35 2.73 -1.54 18.12
C ASP A 35 1.48 -2.37 18.50
N THR A 36 0.35 -2.15 17.83
CA THR A 36 -0.95 -2.69 18.28
C THR A 36 -1.45 -3.88 17.46
N PHE A 37 -1.13 -3.94 16.16
CA PHE A 37 -1.72 -4.94 15.25
C PHE A 37 -0.71 -5.57 14.29
N PHE A 38 -0.05 -4.77 13.46
CA PHE A 38 0.94 -5.22 12.47
C PHE A 38 1.73 -4.04 11.94
N ASP A 39 2.96 -4.24 11.46
CA ASP A 39 3.75 -3.18 10.83
C ASP A 39 3.46 -3.05 9.31
N PRO A 40 2.59 -2.11 8.86
CA PRO A 40 2.33 -1.86 7.44
C PRO A 40 3.53 -1.28 6.68
N ILE A 41 4.46 -0.68 7.40
CA ILE A 41 5.50 0.15 6.83
C ILE A 41 6.84 -0.22 7.51
N PRO A 42 7.31 -1.47 7.29
CA PRO A 42 8.54 -1.93 7.93
C PRO A 42 9.77 -1.20 7.42
N THR A 43 9.67 -0.51 6.27
CA THR A 43 10.79 0.20 5.65
C THR A 43 10.36 1.55 5.07
N PHE A 44 11.32 2.46 4.96
CA PHE A 44 11.11 3.77 4.33
C PHE A 44 10.55 3.68 2.90
N VAL A 45 10.84 2.59 2.18
CA VAL A 45 10.29 2.38 0.83
C VAL A 45 8.77 2.22 0.87
N HIS A 46 8.23 1.53 1.88
CA HIS A 46 6.78 1.40 2.07
C HIS A 46 6.14 2.78 2.37
N VAL A 47 6.82 3.66 3.12
CA VAL A 47 6.37 5.05 3.35
C VAL A 47 6.21 5.78 2.02
N LEU A 48 7.23 5.70 1.16
CA LEU A 48 7.21 6.35 -0.14
C LEU A 48 6.10 5.78 -1.05
N LEU A 49 5.89 4.46 -1.02
CA LEU A 49 4.83 3.82 -1.80
C LEU A 49 3.43 4.26 -1.34
N VAL A 50 3.17 4.20 -0.03
CA VAL A 50 1.88 4.62 0.53
C VAL A 50 1.67 6.11 0.30
N GLY A 51 2.69 6.96 0.49
CA GLY A 51 2.62 8.39 0.24
C GLY A 51 2.46 8.77 -1.24
N ALA A 52 2.94 7.94 -2.16
CA ALA A 52 2.75 8.15 -3.60
C ALA A 52 1.28 8.01 -4.03
N VAL A 53 0.46 7.25 -3.29
CA VAL A 53 -0.97 7.05 -3.59
C VAL A 53 -1.78 8.36 -3.49
N PRO A 54 -1.82 9.09 -2.36
CA PRO A 54 -2.57 10.34 -2.27
C PRO A 54 -2.01 11.41 -3.22
N LEU A 55 -0.70 11.41 -3.51
CA LEU A 55 -0.11 12.32 -4.51
C LEU A 55 -0.59 12.00 -5.93
N ALA A 56 -0.65 10.72 -6.30
CA ALA A 56 -1.21 10.28 -7.57
C ALA A 56 -2.70 10.63 -7.67
N ASN A 57 -3.47 10.38 -6.60
CA ASN A 57 -4.88 10.76 -6.52
C ASN A 57 -5.07 12.27 -6.69
N LEU A 58 -4.23 13.10 -6.05
CA LEU A 58 -4.25 14.55 -6.19
C LEU A 58 -3.99 15.00 -7.63
N TRP A 59 -2.98 14.42 -8.28
CA TRP A 59 -2.65 14.76 -9.66
C TRP A 59 -3.80 14.42 -10.62
N ILE A 60 -4.40 13.23 -10.47
CA ILE A 60 -5.52 12.79 -11.31
C ILE A 60 -6.78 13.61 -11.01
N TRP A 61 -7.07 13.87 -9.74
CA TRP A 61 -8.20 14.71 -9.32
C TRP A 61 -8.09 16.11 -9.93
N LYS A 62 -6.90 16.72 -9.92
CA LYS A 62 -6.67 18.04 -10.53
C LYS A 62 -6.92 18.01 -12.04
N ALA A 63 -6.37 17.01 -12.73
CA ALA A 63 -6.58 16.80 -14.16
C ALA A 63 -8.07 16.63 -14.51
N VAL A 64 -8.81 15.79 -13.76
CA VAL A 64 -10.25 15.57 -13.98
C VAL A 64 -11.07 16.81 -13.66
N SER A 65 -10.73 17.54 -12.59
CA SER A 65 -11.45 18.75 -12.15
C SER A 65 -11.29 19.92 -13.12
N GLN A 66 -10.10 20.06 -13.70
CA GLN A 66 -9.80 21.04 -14.75
C GLN A 66 -10.28 20.54 -16.14
N GLY A 67 -10.61 19.24 -16.23
CA GLY A 67 -10.91 18.52 -17.46
C GLY A 67 -9.73 18.46 -18.44
N ASP A 68 -8.52 18.67 -17.91
CA ASP A 68 -7.28 18.60 -18.66
C ASP A 68 -6.82 17.14 -18.73
N ALA A 69 -6.85 16.59 -19.94
CA ALA A 69 -6.43 15.22 -20.25
C ALA A 69 -5.18 15.19 -21.16
N THR A 70 -4.41 16.27 -21.20
CA THR A 70 -3.19 16.41 -22.04
C THR A 70 -2.20 15.26 -21.86
N HIS A 71 -2.03 14.76 -20.63
CA HIS A 71 -1.09 13.68 -20.32
C HIS A 71 -1.77 12.35 -19.95
N LEU A 72 -2.78 11.93 -20.73
CA LEU A 72 -3.61 10.76 -20.43
C LEU A 72 -2.83 9.46 -20.13
N SER A 73 -1.69 9.22 -20.80
CA SER A 73 -0.87 8.02 -20.53
C SER A 73 -0.15 8.09 -19.18
N LYS A 74 0.33 9.27 -18.78
CA LYS A 74 0.99 9.45 -17.47
C LYS A 74 -0.04 9.39 -16.34
N LEU A 75 -1.21 10.01 -16.55
CA LEU A 75 -2.34 9.93 -15.63
C LEU A 75 -2.85 8.49 -15.48
N GLY A 76 -2.91 7.73 -16.57
CA GLY A 76 -3.26 6.32 -16.53
C GLY A 76 -2.22 5.48 -15.78
N LEU A 77 -0.92 5.69 -16.02
CA LEU A 77 0.15 5.04 -15.27
C LEU A 77 0.05 5.33 -13.77
N ALA A 78 -0.07 6.61 -13.39
CA ALA A 78 -0.22 7.03 -11.99
C ALA A 78 -1.47 6.41 -11.34
N ASN A 79 -2.59 6.35 -12.07
CA ASN A 79 -3.82 5.75 -11.59
C ASN A 79 -3.68 4.24 -11.36
N GLY A 80 -3.12 3.52 -12.34
CA GLY A 80 -2.84 2.09 -12.20
C GLY A 80 -1.93 1.79 -11.01
N PHE A 81 -0.91 2.62 -10.82
CA PHE A 81 0.00 2.50 -9.69
C PHE A 81 -0.71 2.71 -8.34
N ALA A 82 -1.50 3.79 -8.23
CA ALA A 82 -2.30 4.06 -7.03
C ALA A 82 -3.31 2.94 -6.73
N LEU A 83 -3.99 2.39 -7.75
CA LEU A 83 -4.89 1.25 -7.61
C LEU A 83 -4.18 0.00 -7.09
N GLY A 84 -2.96 -0.26 -7.57
CA GLY A 84 -2.16 -1.42 -7.14
C GLY A 84 -1.75 -1.32 -5.69
N ILE A 85 -1.11 -0.21 -5.30
CA ILE A 85 -0.65 0.00 -3.92
C ILE A 85 -1.83 0.09 -2.95
N ALA A 86 -2.82 0.94 -3.24
CA ALA A 86 -3.99 1.09 -2.36
C ALA A 86 -4.78 -0.23 -2.25
N GLY A 87 -4.88 -0.99 -3.35
CA GLY A 87 -5.54 -2.29 -3.36
C GLY A 87 -4.84 -3.30 -2.47
N PHE A 88 -3.51 -3.40 -2.59
CA PHE A 88 -2.70 -4.28 -1.74
C PHE A 88 -2.84 -3.94 -0.25
N TYR A 89 -2.67 -2.67 0.12
CA TYR A 89 -2.82 -2.25 1.51
C TYR A 89 -4.27 -2.43 2.02
N THR A 90 -5.28 -2.17 1.19
CA THR A 90 -6.67 -2.45 1.57
C THR A 90 -6.89 -3.93 1.88
N LEU A 91 -6.25 -4.84 1.13
CA LEU A 91 -6.32 -6.28 1.39
C LEU A 91 -5.64 -6.67 2.71
N ILE A 92 -4.50 -6.07 3.03
CA ILE A 92 -3.83 -6.32 4.32
C ILE A 92 -4.70 -5.82 5.49
N PHE A 93 -5.29 -4.64 5.35
CA PHE A 93 -6.16 -4.05 6.37
C PHE A 93 -7.56 -4.66 6.41
N LEU A 94 -7.92 -5.54 5.47
CA LEU A 94 -9.26 -6.13 5.33
C LEU A 94 -9.80 -6.77 6.62
N PRO A 95 -9.02 -7.55 7.40
CA PRO A 95 -9.49 -8.12 8.66
C PRO A 95 -9.77 -7.06 9.73
N LEU A 96 -9.10 -5.92 9.66
CA LEU A 96 -9.26 -4.79 10.59
C LEU A 96 -10.36 -3.83 10.15
N LEU A 97 -10.81 -3.84 8.89
CA LEU A 97 -11.85 -2.92 8.41
C LEU A 97 -13.16 -2.96 9.22
N PRO A 98 -13.69 -4.14 9.64
CA PRO A 98 -14.87 -4.19 10.51
C PRO A 98 -14.63 -3.50 11.86
N LEU A 99 -13.46 -3.71 12.46
CA LEU A 99 -13.07 -3.04 13.71
C LEU A 99 -12.87 -1.54 13.50
N GLY A 100 -12.29 -1.13 12.36
CA GLY A 100 -12.18 0.26 11.95
C GLY A 100 -13.55 0.92 11.82
N ALA A 101 -14.53 0.26 11.22
CA ALA A 101 -15.89 0.79 11.11
C ALA A 101 -16.53 1.01 12.50
N ILE A 102 -16.33 0.10 13.45
CA ILE A 102 -16.78 0.28 14.84
C ILE A 102 -15.98 1.41 15.51
N GLY A 103 -14.66 1.46 15.31
CA GLY A 103 -13.76 2.46 15.87
C GLY A 103 -14.04 3.88 15.37
N ILE A 104 -14.61 4.04 14.17
CA ILE A 104 -15.11 5.33 13.68
C ILE A 104 -16.23 5.85 14.59
N ILE A 105 -17.17 4.99 14.96
CA ILE A 105 -18.37 5.37 15.73
C ILE A 105 -17.99 5.79 17.16
N ILE A 106 -16.98 5.16 17.75
CA ILE A 106 -16.64 5.34 19.17
C ILE A 106 -15.61 6.48 19.36
N TYR A 107 -14.51 6.49 18.58
CA TYR A 107 -13.37 7.39 18.82
C TYR A 107 -12.82 8.10 17.57
N GLY A 108 -13.38 7.85 16.38
CA GLY A 108 -12.86 8.40 15.11
C GLY A 108 -11.53 7.79 14.64
N LEU A 109 -10.80 7.06 15.49
CA LEU A 109 -9.53 6.39 15.14
C LEU A 109 -9.67 5.36 14.02
N GLY A 110 -10.88 4.81 13.82
CA GLY A 110 -11.14 3.88 12.73
C GLY A 110 -10.92 4.47 11.33
N PHE A 111 -10.90 5.81 11.18
CA PHE A 111 -10.54 6.44 9.92
C PHE A 111 -9.09 6.15 9.48
N LEU A 112 -8.18 5.88 10.42
CA LEU A 112 -6.79 5.51 10.10
C LEU A 112 -6.77 4.15 9.37
N VAL A 113 -7.46 3.16 9.92
CA VAL A 113 -7.54 1.80 9.36
C VAL A 113 -8.23 1.81 7.99
N MET A 114 -9.18 2.73 7.77
CA MET A 114 -9.94 2.83 6.52
C MET A 114 -9.26 3.71 5.44
N ALA A 115 -8.17 4.42 5.76
CA ALA A 115 -7.46 5.29 4.82
C ALA A 115 -7.05 4.63 3.48
N PRO A 116 -6.50 3.39 3.43
CA PRO A 116 -6.18 2.74 2.17
C PRO A 116 -7.43 2.44 1.33
N LEU A 117 -8.56 2.07 1.97
CA LEU A 117 -9.83 1.84 1.28
C LEU A 117 -10.35 3.14 0.64
N PHE A 118 -10.32 4.25 1.37
CA PHE A 118 -10.77 5.54 0.84
C PHE A 118 -9.87 6.05 -0.30
N SER A 119 -8.56 5.80 -0.20
CA SER A 119 -7.60 6.05 -1.28
C SER A 119 -7.93 5.23 -2.53
N LEU A 120 -8.26 3.95 -2.35
CA LEU A 120 -8.64 3.04 -3.42
C LEU A 120 -9.94 3.47 -4.11
N LEU A 121 -10.97 3.83 -3.33
CA LEU A 121 -12.24 4.34 -3.86
C LEU A 121 -12.05 5.63 -4.66
N THR A 122 -11.15 6.51 -4.20
CA THR A 122 -10.82 7.75 -4.92
C THR A 122 -10.11 7.46 -6.24
N ALA A 123 -9.10 6.58 -6.24
CA ALA A 123 -8.40 6.15 -7.45
C ALA A 123 -9.36 5.52 -8.48
N PHE A 124 -10.26 4.64 -8.00
CA PHE A 124 -11.26 3.99 -8.85
C PHE A 124 -12.28 4.99 -9.44
N THR A 125 -12.74 5.94 -8.63
CA THR A 125 -13.68 6.97 -9.10
C THR A 125 -13.03 7.89 -10.13
N CYS A 126 -11.77 8.29 -9.90
CA CYS A 126 -10.96 9.03 -10.86
C CYS A 126 -10.76 8.25 -12.17
N TYR A 127 -10.50 6.94 -12.09
CA TYR A 127 -10.40 6.06 -13.27
C TYR A 127 -11.70 6.04 -14.07
N ARG A 128 -12.85 5.91 -13.40
CA ARG A 128 -14.17 5.93 -14.07
C ARG A 128 -14.41 7.26 -14.77
N HIS A 129 -14.08 8.39 -14.15
CA HIS A 129 -14.20 9.70 -14.78
C HIS A 129 -13.30 9.86 -16.01
N LEU A 130 -12.03 9.44 -15.93
CA LEU A 130 -11.14 9.43 -17.08
C LEU A 130 -11.68 8.55 -18.22
N LYS A 131 -12.21 7.37 -17.90
CA LYS A 131 -12.76 6.43 -18.87
C LYS A 131 -14.05 6.95 -19.53
N MET A 132 -14.90 7.66 -18.80
CA MET A 132 -16.10 8.30 -19.36
C MET A 132 -15.73 9.42 -20.33
N GLN A 133 -14.64 10.15 -20.07
CA GLN A 133 -14.17 11.22 -20.97
C GLN A 133 -13.36 10.69 -22.16
N ARG A 134 -12.63 9.59 -21.97
CA ARG A 134 -11.77 8.96 -22.98
C ARG A 134 -11.99 7.46 -22.97
N ARG A 135 -12.46 6.90 -24.09
CA ARG A 135 -12.78 5.46 -24.24
C ARG A 135 -11.64 4.51 -23.82
N LYS A 136 -10.39 4.97 -23.93
CA LYS A 136 -9.18 4.25 -23.48
C LYS A 136 -8.34 5.17 -22.59
N VAL A 137 -7.89 4.64 -21.45
CA VAL A 137 -6.90 5.29 -20.57
C VAL A 137 -5.62 4.45 -20.64
N PRO A 138 -4.66 4.78 -21.52
CA PRO A 138 -3.42 4.03 -21.64
C PRO A 138 -2.58 4.13 -20.37
N GLY A 139 -1.74 3.14 -20.10
CA GLY A 139 -0.82 3.15 -18.96
C GLY A 139 -1.35 2.51 -17.67
N VAL A 140 -2.67 2.38 -17.47
CA VAL A 140 -3.24 1.83 -16.23
C VAL A 140 -2.74 0.42 -15.92
N ARG A 141 -2.73 -0.47 -16.92
CA ARG A 141 -2.22 -1.84 -16.75
C ARG A 141 -0.74 -1.87 -16.36
N TRP A 142 0.06 -1.00 -16.99
CA TRP A 142 1.49 -0.89 -16.70
C TRP A 142 1.76 -0.30 -15.32
N GLY A 143 0.98 0.69 -14.90
CA GLY A 143 1.10 1.27 -13.56
C GLY A 143 0.75 0.26 -12.48
N PHE A 144 -0.33 -0.50 -12.70
CA PHE A 144 -0.73 -1.57 -11.80
C PHE A 144 0.30 -2.70 -11.74
N ALA A 145 0.81 -3.15 -12.90
CA ALA A 145 1.86 -4.15 -12.97
C ALA A 145 3.15 -3.68 -12.28
N LEU A 146 3.52 -2.39 -12.44
CA LEU A 146 4.67 -1.80 -11.76
C LEU A 146 4.48 -1.78 -10.24
N ALA A 147 3.30 -1.38 -9.75
CA ALA A 147 2.99 -1.43 -8.32
C ALA A 147 3.12 -2.86 -7.77
N LEU A 148 2.52 -3.84 -8.43
CA LEU A 148 2.65 -5.25 -8.03
C LEU A 148 4.09 -5.74 -8.06
N LEU A 149 4.85 -5.42 -9.11
CA LEU A 149 6.25 -5.83 -9.22
C LEU A 149 7.09 -5.28 -8.06
N ILE A 150 6.89 -4.01 -7.69
CA ILE A 150 7.60 -3.42 -6.55
C ILE A 150 7.17 -4.07 -5.23
N LEU A 151 5.86 -4.30 -5.02
CA LEU A 151 5.36 -4.94 -3.81
C LEU A 151 5.87 -6.38 -3.66
N VAL A 152 5.88 -7.16 -4.75
CA VAL A 152 6.46 -8.50 -4.77
C VAL A 152 7.95 -8.43 -4.44
N ALA A 153 8.70 -7.53 -5.10
CA ALA A 153 10.13 -7.37 -4.84
C ALA A 153 10.44 -7.01 -3.39
N LEU A 154 9.59 -6.21 -2.74
CA LEU A 154 9.73 -5.88 -1.31
C LEU A 154 9.35 -7.02 -0.37
N GLY A 155 8.42 -7.90 -0.77
CA GLY A 155 8.05 -9.09 0.00
C GLY A 155 9.02 -10.27 -0.16
N LEU A 156 9.82 -10.31 -1.23
CA LEU A 156 10.75 -11.41 -1.51
C LEU A 156 11.75 -11.72 -0.38
N PRO A 157 12.43 -10.75 0.26
CA PRO A 157 13.42 -11.04 1.29
C PRO A 157 12.84 -11.85 2.45
N MET A 158 11.59 -11.56 2.86
CA MET A 158 10.92 -12.29 3.94
C MET A 158 10.70 -13.76 3.57
N GLY A 159 10.15 -14.03 2.38
CA GLY A 159 9.93 -15.40 1.91
C GLY A 159 11.22 -16.19 1.70
N ILE A 160 12.24 -15.53 1.12
CA ILE A 160 13.57 -16.14 0.91
C ILE A 160 14.24 -16.44 2.25
N THR A 161 14.09 -15.58 3.25
CA THR A 161 14.65 -15.79 4.59
C THR A 161 14.03 -17.02 5.26
N GLN A 162 12.71 -17.19 5.20
CA GLN A 162 12.05 -18.37 5.76
C GLN A 162 12.47 -19.66 5.06
N LEU A 163 12.53 -19.64 3.73
CA LEU A 163 13.00 -20.80 2.95
C LEU A 163 14.47 -21.12 3.27
N GLY A 164 15.32 -20.10 3.38
CA GLY A 164 16.72 -20.24 3.74
C GLY A 164 16.90 -20.79 5.16
N LEU A 165 16.07 -20.37 6.12
CA LEU A 165 16.06 -20.91 7.48
C LEU A 165 15.63 -22.38 7.50
N HIS A 166 14.63 -22.78 6.72
CA HIS A 166 14.19 -24.18 6.60
C HIS A 166 15.28 -25.05 5.98
N MET A 167 15.90 -24.60 4.88
CA MET A 167 17.02 -25.30 4.24
C MET A 167 18.25 -25.37 5.14
N ALA A 168 18.54 -24.31 5.90
CA ALA A 168 19.63 -24.29 6.87
C ALA A 168 19.40 -25.22 8.06
N ALA A 169 18.16 -25.65 8.33
CA ALA A 169 17.82 -26.59 9.38
C ALA A 169 17.92 -28.07 8.92
N GLU A 170 18.08 -28.34 7.63
CA GLU A 170 18.22 -29.68 7.07
C GLU A 170 19.68 -29.99 6.69
N ASP A 171 20.24 -31.09 7.18
CA ASP A 171 21.63 -31.48 6.95
C ASP A 171 22.01 -31.62 5.46
N SER A 172 21.03 -31.99 4.60
CA SER A 172 21.26 -32.18 3.16
C SER A 172 21.36 -30.87 2.36
N SER A 173 20.81 -29.77 2.90
CA SER A 173 20.71 -28.49 2.20
C SER A 173 21.27 -27.30 2.99
N GLU A 174 21.89 -27.56 4.15
CA GLU A 174 22.44 -26.57 5.09
C GLU A 174 23.32 -25.52 4.40
N THR A 175 24.32 -25.96 3.64
CA THR A 175 25.29 -25.06 3.01
C THR A 175 24.63 -24.11 2.00
N ASN A 176 23.60 -24.59 1.28
CA ASN A 176 22.84 -23.78 0.33
C ASN A 176 21.90 -22.81 1.07
N GLY A 177 21.29 -23.25 2.16
CA GLY A 177 20.48 -22.40 3.05
C GLY A 177 21.29 -21.23 3.61
N ILE A 178 22.48 -21.50 4.16
CA ILE A 178 23.38 -20.47 4.69
C ILE A 178 23.84 -19.50 3.59
N ARG A 179 24.15 -19.98 2.38
CA ARG A 179 24.56 -19.14 1.26
C ARG A 179 23.44 -18.20 0.81
N LEU A 180 22.20 -18.70 0.77
CA LEU A 180 21.01 -17.92 0.43
C LEU A 180 20.72 -16.84 1.50
N LEU A 181 20.78 -17.21 2.78
CA LEU A 181 20.61 -16.27 3.90
C LEU A 181 21.66 -15.16 3.91
N ARG A 182 22.92 -15.47 3.58
CA ARG A 182 23.99 -14.46 3.47
C ARG A 182 23.79 -13.48 2.32
N ALA A 183 23.16 -13.91 1.22
CA ALA A 183 23.00 -13.07 0.03
C ALA A 183 21.76 -12.15 0.10
N VAL A 184 20.65 -12.66 0.65
CA VAL A 184 19.33 -11.98 0.57
C VAL A 184 18.52 -12.05 1.87
N GLY A 185 19.07 -12.63 2.93
CA GLY A 185 18.38 -12.81 4.20
C GLY A 185 18.11 -11.49 4.93
N ASN A 186 16.94 -11.42 5.56
CA ASN A 186 16.56 -10.31 6.44
C ASN A 186 17.11 -10.56 7.85
N ARG A 187 17.92 -9.62 8.35
CA ARG A 187 18.61 -9.75 9.63
C ARG A 187 17.67 -9.79 10.83
N ASP A 188 16.61 -8.99 10.82
CA ASP A 188 15.67 -8.89 11.94
C ASP A 188 14.87 -10.18 12.08
N LEU A 189 14.43 -10.77 10.96
CA LEU A 189 13.78 -12.08 10.94
C LEU A 189 14.71 -13.22 11.39
N MET A 190 15.99 -13.16 11.01
CA MET A 190 16.97 -14.14 11.49
C MET A 190 17.22 -14.01 12.99
N LEU A 191 17.33 -12.78 13.51
CA LEU A 191 17.48 -12.52 14.94
C LEU A 191 16.24 -12.99 15.70
N GLU A 192 15.05 -12.65 15.21
CA GLU A 192 13.79 -13.11 15.79
C GLU A 192 13.72 -14.64 15.82
N ALA A 193 14.09 -15.33 14.74
CA ALA A 193 14.14 -16.79 14.70
C ALA A 193 15.14 -17.38 15.71
N CYS A 194 16.25 -16.70 15.98
CA CYS A 194 17.21 -17.11 17.03
C CYS A 194 16.63 -16.94 18.43
N TYR A 195 15.90 -15.85 18.70
CA TYR A 195 15.34 -15.53 20.02
C TYR A 195 13.98 -16.17 20.31
N LYS A 196 13.19 -16.53 19.28
CA LYS A 196 11.89 -17.22 19.39
C LYS A 196 12.00 -18.73 19.57
N ARG A 197 13.20 -19.32 19.62
CA ARG A 197 13.34 -20.71 20.05
C ARG A 197 12.70 -20.86 21.42
N PRO A 198 11.77 -21.83 21.62
CA PRO A 198 11.12 -22.00 22.91
C PRO A 198 12.22 -22.23 23.93
N SER A 199 12.28 -21.37 24.95
CA SER A 199 12.95 -21.69 26.20
C SER A 199 12.37 -23.02 26.66
N LEU A 200 13.14 -24.09 26.49
CA LEU A 200 12.85 -25.41 27.04
C LEU A 200 12.75 -25.24 28.56
N ASN A 201 11.53 -25.13 29.05
CA ASN A 201 11.12 -25.48 30.41
C ASN A 201 10.03 -26.53 30.27
#